data_AF-A5UN38-F1
#
_entry.id   AF-A5UN38-F1
#
_cell.length_a   1.000
_cell.length_b   1.000
_cell.length_c   1.000
_cell.angle_alpha   90.00
_cell.angle_beta   90.00
_cell.angle_gamma   90.00
#
_symmetry.space_group_name_H-M   'P 1'
#
loop_
_entity.id
_entity.type
_entity.pdbx_description
1 polymer ?
#
loop_
_entity_poly.entity_id
_entity_poly.type
_entity_poly.pdbx_seq_one_letter_code
_entity_poly.pdbx_strand_id
1 'polypeptide(L)'
;MHYANTYLSKPVVPDVEIVGDGKTKVLKCMLNTGSDIYQGACKKRGSTLKEEYKNASGTCYMDPRDMGKLGVKNWDTVLVKTEWGEVVVNAAVSRDAPHEGTVFICKGPWANTVVSPDTYCCSDPTYKGIHCTVEKTDREVLLMADLMRWVYKKYVDSDDDDVVEHMESLGERPVYKGRKWEELIDHDI
;
A
#
# COMPACT_ATOMS: atom_id res chain seq x y z
N MET A 1 14.12 -23.51 16.76
CA MET A 1 13.43 -22.21 16.79
C MET A 1 13.94 -21.41 15.61
N HIS A 2 13.23 -21.43 14.47
CA HIS A 2 13.59 -20.58 13.33
C HIS A 2 13.16 -19.16 13.69
N TYR A 3 14.10 -18.32 14.11
CA TYR A 3 13.83 -16.89 14.25
C TYR A 3 13.42 -16.38 12.87
N ALA A 4 12.27 -15.71 12.77
CA ALA A 4 11.87 -15.03 11.55
C ALA A 4 12.96 -13.99 11.25
N ASN A 5 13.80 -14.26 10.25
CA ASN A 5 14.80 -13.31 9.83
C ASN A 5 14.06 -12.13 9.19
N THR A 6 13.99 -11.01 9.90
CA THR A 6 13.35 -9.79 9.41
C THR A 6 14.32 -8.88 8.65
N TYR A 7 15.55 -9.35 8.36
CA TYR A 7 16.53 -8.67 7.51
C TYR A 7 16.32 -9.03 6.04
N LEU A 8 15.14 -8.73 5.50
CA LEU A 8 14.80 -9.06 4.12
C LEU A 8 14.34 -7.79 3.38
N SER A 9 14.70 -7.69 2.10
CA SER A 9 14.22 -6.62 1.22
C SER A 9 12.71 -6.70 0.98
N LYS A 10 12.15 -7.91 1.09
CA LYS A 10 10.73 -8.23 0.90
C LYS A 10 10.26 -9.22 1.98
N PRO A 11 8.99 -9.14 2.43
CA PRO A 11 8.37 -10.16 3.27
C PRO A 11 8.53 -11.57 2.69
N VAL A 12 8.73 -12.59 3.53
CA VAL A 12 8.66 -13.98 3.06
C VAL A 12 7.21 -14.30 2.77
N VAL A 13 6.96 -14.78 1.56
CA VAL A 13 5.65 -15.22 1.09
C VAL A 13 5.67 -16.74 0.89
N PRO A 14 4.53 -17.43 1.05
CA PRO A 14 4.46 -18.86 0.77
C PRO A 14 4.90 -19.17 -0.66
N ASP A 15 5.70 -20.22 -0.82
CA ASP A 15 6.10 -20.75 -2.12
C ASP A 15 5.02 -21.73 -2.61
N VAL A 16 3.95 -21.16 -3.15
CA VAL A 16 2.78 -21.88 -3.66
C VAL A 16 2.62 -21.57 -5.14
N GLU A 17 2.34 -22.59 -5.94
CA GLU A 17 2.08 -22.42 -7.36
C GLU A 17 0.75 -21.66 -7.56
N ILE A 18 0.84 -20.52 -8.25
CA ILE A 18 -0.32 -19.71 -8.62
C ILE A 18 -0.86 -20.25 -9.95
N VAL A 19 -1.96 -21.00 -9.89
CA VAL A 19 -2.60 -21.61 -11.06
C VAL A 19 -3.90 -20.88 -11.39
N GLY A 20 -4.02 -20.40 -12.63
CA GLY A 20 -5.26 -19.81 -13.14
C GLY A 20 -5.13 -19.33 -14.58
N ASP A 21 -6.25 -18.95 -15.19
CA ASP A 21 -6.30 -18.58 -16.61
C ASP A 21 -6.03 -17.09 -16.87
N GLY A 22 -5.90 -16.28 -15.83
CA GLY A 22 -5.64 -14.84 -15.92
C GLY A 22 -6.70 -14.05 -16.69
N LYS A 23 -7.92 -14.59 -16.86
CA LYS A 23 -8.96 -13.93 -17.67
C LYS A 23 -9.73 -12.86 -16.91
N THR A 24 -9.67 -12.86 -15.59
CA THR A 24 -10.40 -11.89 -14.77
C THR A 24 -9.67 -10.57 -14.81
N LYS A 25 -10.28 -9.54 -15.41
CA LYS A 25 -9.71 -8.19 -15.45
C LYS A 25 -9.86 -7.47 -14.10
N VAL A 26 -11.02 -7.62 -13.48
CA VAL A 26 -11.38 -6.95 -12.22
C VAL A 26 -11.96 -7.98 -11.27
N LEU A 27 -11.33 -8.14 -10.11
CA LEU A 27 -11.76 -9.04 -9.05
C LEU A 27 -12.45 -8.23 -7.96
N LYS A 28 -13.63 -8.67 -7.51
CA LYS A 28 -14.33 -8.07 -6.38
C LYS A 28 -13.94 -8.80 -5.10
N CYS A 29 -13.46 -8.04 -4.12
CA CYS A 29 -12.95 -8.59 -2.86
C CYS A 29 -13.46 -7.79 -1.67
N MET A 30 -13.28 -8.37 -0.48
CA MET A 30 -13.35 -7.68 0.79
C MET A 30 -11.95 -7.32 1.27
N LEU A 31 -11.67 -6.03 1.42
CA LEU A 31 -10.45 -5.49 1.97
C LEU A 31 -10.48 -5.53 3.49
N ASN A 32 -9.48 -6.18 4.06
CA ASN A 32 -9.15 -6.12 5.47
C ASN A 32 -7.80 -5.45 5.67
N THR A 33 -7.66 -4.71 6.78
CA THR A 33 -6.37 -4.12 7.17
C THR A 33 -5.97 -4.52 8.57
N GLY A 34 -4.67 -4.50 8.86
CA GLY A 34 -4.16 -4.90 10.16
C GLY A 34 -2.67 -4.71 10.31
N SER A 35 -2.11 -5.22 11.41
CA SER A 35 -0.67 -5.15 11.66
C SER A 35 0.01 -6.41 11.15
N ASP A 36 1.23 -6.28 10.65
CA ASP A 36 2.07 -7.39 10.23
C ASP A 36 3.44 -7.35 10.93
N ILE A 37 4.06 -8.53 11.06
CA ILE A 37 5.38 -8.69 11.71
C ILE A 37 6.51 -7.98 10.94
N TYR A 38 6.52 -8.04 9.60
CA TYR A 38 7.53 -7.37 8.79
C TYR A 38 7.34 -5.87 8.84
N GLN A 39 6.08 -5.40 8.76
CA GLN A 39 5.79 -4.00 9.01
C GLN A 39 6.32 -3.54 10.38
N GLY A 40 6.00 -4.29 11.44
CA GLY A 40 6.43 -3.96 12.80
C GLY A 40 7.96 -3.91 12.95
N ALA A 41 8.65 -4.85 12.30
CA ALA A 41 10.12 -4.87 12.25
C ALA A 41 10.69 -3.65 11.52
N CYS A 42 10.16 -3.31 10.35
CA CYS A 42 10.59 -2.13 9.58
C CYS A 42 10.40 -0.82 10.38
N LYS A 43 9.28 -0.66 11.10
CA LYS A 43 9.02 0.53 11.95
C LYS A 43 10.01 0.65 13.10
N LYS A 44 10.37 -0.44 13.75
CA LYS A 44 11.26 -0.43 14.92
C LYS A 44 12.74 -0.32 14.55
N ARG A 45 13.13 -0.91 13.42
CA ARG A 45 14.52 -1.01 12.99
C ARG A 45 14.96 0.15 12.11
N GLY A 46 14.05 0.69 11.30
CA GLY A 46 14.41 1.56 10.18
C GLY A 46 13.51 2.78 10.04
N SER A 47 13.65 3.43 8.89
CA SER A 47 12.80 4.55 8.50
C SER A 47 11.61 4.02 7.72
N THR A 48 10.43 4.60 7.95
CA THR A 48 9.22 4.33 7.14
C THR A 48 9.34 4.82 5.70
N LEU A 49 10.44 5.51 5.36
CA LEU A 49 10.70 6.05 4.03
C LEU A 49 11.38 5.06 3.08
N LYS A 50 11.92 3.95 3.62
CA LYS A 50 12.69 3.01 2.81
C LYS A 50 11.83 2.02 2.04
N GLU A 51 12.40 1.48 0.98
CA GLU A 51 11.78 0.45 0.15
C GLU A 51 11.36 -0.80 0.94
N GLU A 52 12.07 -1.21 1.99
CA GLU A 52 11.63 -2.39 2.77
C GLU A 52 10.30 -2.12 3.50
N TYR A 53 10.05 -0.89 3.92
CA TYR A 53 8.76 -0.51 4.52
C TYR A 53 7.64 -0.47 3.46
N LYS A 54 7.94 0.03 2.26
CA LYS A 54 7.03 -0.05 1.09
C LYS A 54 6.68 -1.50 0.80
N ASN A 55 7.67 -2.40 0.71
CA ASN A 55 7.42 -3.81 0.39
C ASN A 55 6.64 -4.55 1.49
N ALA A 56 6.73 -4.11 2.75
CA ALA A 56 5.95 -4.67 3.84
C ALA A 56 4.54 -4.07 3.98
N SER A 57 4.37 -2.76 3.70
CA SER A 57 3.11 -2.04 3.97
C SER A 57 2.30 -1.68 2.72
N GLY A 58 2.94 -1.56 1.57
CA GLY A 58 2.35 -1.34 0.25
C GLY A 58 2.20 -2.65 -0.53
N THR A 59 1.73 -3.70 0.14
CA THR A 59 1.50 -5.03 -0.42
C THR A 59 0.10 -5.52 -0.06
N CYS A 60 -0.63 -5.99 -1.07
CA CYS A 60 -1.90 -6.68 -1.00
C CYS A 60 -1.66 -8.19 -0.96
N TYR A 61 -1.94 -8.80 0.19
CA TYR A 61 -1.88 -10.23 0.39
C TYR A 61 -3.19 -10.87 -0.05
N MET A 62 -3.10 -11.84 -0.97
CA MET A 62 -4.24 -12.41 -1.69
C MET A 62 -4.23 -13.94 -1.61
N ASP A 63 -5.40 -14.53 -1.83
CA ASP A 63 -5.50 -15.97 -2.05
C ASP A 63 -4.83 -16.35 -3.39
N PRO A 64 -4.04 -17.44 -3.46
CA PRO A 64 -3.37 -17.86 -4.71
C PRO A 64 -4.35 -18.15 -5.85
N ARG A 65 -5.58 -18.58 -5.58
CA ARG A 65 -6.62 -18.82 -6.60
C ARG A 65 -7.12 -17.51 -7.19
N ASP A 66 -7.28 -16.49 -6.35
CA ASP A 66 -7.66 -15.14 -6.80
C ASP A 66 -6.53 -14.48 -7.60
N MET A 67 -5.28 -14.68 -7.19
CA MET A 67 -4.10 -14.29 -7.98
C MET A 67 -4.09 -15.01 -9.34
N GLY A 68 -4.43 -16.31 -9.37
CA GLY A 68 -4.56 -17.08 -10.60
C GLY A 68 -5.66 -16.58 -11.53
N LYS A 69 -6.83 -16.20 -10.99
CA LYS A 69 -7.91 -15.58 -11.77
C LYS A 69 -7.48 -14.26 -12.41
N LEU A 70 -6.73 -13.43 -11.66
CA LEU A 70 -6.20 -12.14 -12.11
C LEU A 70 -4.96 -12.25 -13.01
N GLY A 71 -4.26 -13.39 -13.00
CA GLY A 71 -3.01 -13.57 -13.75
C GLY A 71 -1.84 -12.76 -13.17
N VAL A 72 -1.80 -12.61 -11.84
CA VAL A 72 -0.74 -11.90 -11.11
C VAL A 72 0.14 -12.89 -10.35
N LYS A 73 1.45 -12.61 -10.31
CA LYS A 73 2.42 -13.37 -9.52
C LYS A 73 2.84 -12.60 -8.28
N ASN A 74 3.58 -13.27 -7.39
CA ASN A 74 4.23 -12.59 -6.27
C ASN A 74 5.09 -11.42 -6.79
N TRP A 75 4.86 -10.24 -6.21
CA TRP A 75 5.53 -8.97 -6.52
C TRP A 75 5.17 -8.32 -7.86
N ASP A 76 4.15 -8.81 -8.56
CA ASP A 76 3.46 -8.00 -9.59
C ASP A 76 2.71 -6.84 -8.91
N THR A 77 2.35 -5.80 -9.64
CA THR A 77 1.57 -4.68 -9.10
C THR A 77 0.09 -4.81 -9.43
N VAL A 78 -0.73 -4.39 -8.47
CA VAL A 78 -2.19 -4.34 -8.59
C VAL A 78 -2.71 -2.99 -8.15
N LEU A 79 -3.75 -2.53 -8.80
CA LEU A 79 -4.51 -1.36 -8.43
C LEU A 79 -5.72 -1.81 -7.61
N VAL A 80 -5.78 -1.34 -6.37
CA VAL A 80 -6.89 -1.58 -5.44
C VAL A 80 -7.75 -0.34 -5.41
N LYS A 81 -9.06 -0.49 -5.63
CA LYS A 81 -10.02 0.62 -5.63
C LYS A 81 -11.16 0.35 -4.66
N THR A 82 -11.64 1.41 -4.05
CA THR A 82 -12.86 1.45 -3.24
C THR A 82 -13.65 2.70 -3.61
N GLU A 83 -14.76 2.94 -2.93
CA GLU A 83 -15.53 4.19 -3.09
C GLU A 83 -14.72 5.43 -2.68
N TRP A 84 -13.77 5.30 -1.75
CA TRP A 84 -13.04 6.44 -1.19
C TRP A 84 -11.73 6.77 -1.90
N GLY A 85 -11.21 5.87 -2.74
CA GLY A 85 -9.98 6.11 -3.47
C GLY A 85 -9.38 4.87 -4.11
N GLU A 86 -8.15 5.03 -4.61
CA GLU A 86 -7.38 3.98 -5.27
C GLU A 86 -5.90 4.01 -4.87
N VAL A 87 -5.25 2.86 -4.90
CA VAL A 87 -3.82 2.73 -4.64
C VAL A 87 -3.19 1.57 -5.37
N VAL A 88 -1.98 1.80 -5.88
CA VAL A 88 -1.12 0.76 -6.45
C VAL A 88 -0.29 0.13 -5.34
N VAL A 89 -0.34 -1.19 -5.24
CA VAL A 89 0.38 -2.00 -4.24
C VAL A 89 0.91 -3.28 -4.90
N ASN A 90 1.91 -3.92 -4.29
CA ASN A 90 2.39 -5.22 -4.75
C ASN A 90 1.34 -6.30 -4.44
N ALA A 91 1.23 -7.33 -5.27
CA ALA A 91 0.47 -8.53 -4.97
C ALA A 91 1.39 -9.61 -4.36
N ALA A 92 0.93 -10.30 -3.34
CA ALA A 92 1.66 -11.39 -2.72
C ALA A 92 0.71 -12.48 -2.22
N VAL A 93 1.16 -13.73 -2.24
CA VAL A 93 0.41 -14.83 -1.63
C VAL A 93 0.32 -14.59 -0.13
N SER A 94 -0.90 -14.64 0.39
CA SER A 94 -1.15 -14.54 1.82
C SER A 94 -0.68 -15.79 2.56
N ARG A 95 -0.07 -15.58 3.72
CA ARG A 95 0.31 -16.67 4.65
C ARG A 95 -0.90 -17.34 5.30
N ASP A 96 -2.04 -16.66 5.30
CA ASP A 96 -3.29 -17.14 5.90
C ASP A 96 -4.22 -17.78 4.86
N ALA A 97 -3.78 -17.90 3.60
CA ALA A 97 -4.53 -18.60 2.56
C ALA A 97 -4.85 -20.05 2.99
N PRO A 98 -6.01 -20.61 2.59
CA PRO A 98 -6.96 -20.07 1.62
C PRO A 98 -8.04 -19.15 2.20
N HIS A 99 -8.41 -18.10 1.46
CA HIS A 99 -9.46 -17.11 1.77
C HIS A 99 -9.93 -16.33 0.52
N GLU A 100 -10.39 -17.04 -0.51
CA GLU A 100 -10.92 -16.41 -1.75
C GLU A 100 -11.95 -15.30 -1.48
N GLY A 101 -11.91 -14.24 -2.28
CA GLY A 101 -12.77 -13.07 -2.16
C GLY A 101 -12.37 -12.11 -1.04
N THR A 102 -11.25 -12.36 -0.35
CA THR A 102 -10.71 -11.47 0.70
C THR A 102 -9.26 -11.13 0.42
N VAL A 103 -8.91 -9.87 0.65
CA VAL A 103 -7.54 -9.36 0.54
C VAL A 103 -7.12 -8.63 1.80
N PHE A 104 -5.82 -8.61 2.07
CA PHE A 104 -5.25 -7.96 3.24
C PHE A 104 -4.16 -6.95 2.86
N ILE A 105 -4.28 -5.71 3.34
CA ILE A 105 -3.22 -4.69 3.23
C ILE A 105 -2.86 -4.22 4.63
N CYS A 106 -1.56 -4.20 4.94
CA CYS A 106 -1.09 -3.70 6.23
C CYS A 106 -1.57 -2.25 6.47
N LYS A 107 -2.00 -1.96 7.70
CA LYS A 107 -2.45 -0.62 8.10
C LYS A 107 -1.34 0.40 7.87
N GLY A 108 -1.64 1.52 7.25
CA GLY A 108 -0.61 2.48 6.89
C GLY A 108 -1.05 3.38 5.75
N PRO A 109 -0.15 4.21 5.23
CA PRO A 109 -0.54 5.26 4.30
C PRO A 109 -1.03 4.73 2.96
N TRP A 110 -0.56 3.56 2.49
CA TRP A 110 -1.15 2.90 1.31
C TRP A 110 -2.59 2.45 1.58
N ALA A 111 -2.84 1.67 2.65
CA ALA A 111 -4.19 1.24 2.99
C ALA A 111 -5.14 2.41 3.26
N ASN A 112 -4.67 3.46 3.92
CA ASN A 112 -5.48 4.63 4.29
C ASN A 112 -6.06 5.40 3.10
N THR A 113 -5.53 5.20 1.89
CA THR A 113 -6.08 5.78 0.65
C THR A 113 -7.38 5.14 0.18
N VAL A 114 -7.68 3.93 0.65
CA VAL A 114 -8.79 3.08 0.19
C VAL A 114 -9.68 2.60 1.34
N VAL A 115 -9.48 3.12 2.56
CA VAL A 115 -10.36 2.81 3.70
C VAL A 115 -11.45 3.88 3.83
N SER A 116 -12.55 3.50 4.46
CA SER A 116 -13.65 4.41 4.73
C SER A 116 -13.30 5.36 5.88
N PRO A 117 -13.49 6.67 5.71
CA PRO A 117 -13.38 7.64 6.79
C PRO A 117 -14.61 7.59 7.73
N ASP A 118 -15.66 6.84 7.38
CA ASP A 118 -16.89 6.77 8.16
C ASP A 118 -16.64 6.09 9.49
N THR A 119 -17.00 6.79 10.56
CA THR A 119 -16.76 6.35 11.95
C THR A 119 -17.98 5.77 12.61
N TYR A 120 -19.17 5.88 11.99
CA TYR A 120 -20.45 5.49 12.59
C TYR A 120 -20.68 6.07 14.00
N CYS A 121 -20.21 7.31 14.23
CA CYS A 121 -20.25 7.99 15.53
C CYS A 121 -19.42 7.32 16.65
N CYS A 122 -18.50 6.41 16.29
CA CYS A 122 -17.61 5.71 17.22
C CYS A 122 -16.19 6.29 17.27
N SER A 123 -15.95 7.46 16.65
CA SER A 123 -14.65 8.14 16.54
C SER A 123 -13.56 7.43 15.72
N ASP A 124 -13.64 6.12 15.53
CA ASP A 124 -12.68 5.33 14.75
C ASP A 124 -13.19 5.06 13.31
N PRO A 125 -12.40 5.32 12.26
CA PRO A 125 -12.76 5.00 10.88
C PRO A 125 -12.96 3.50 10.63
N THR A 126 -13.65 3.18 9.54
CA THR A 126 -13.91 1.80 9.14
C THR A 126 -12.74 1.25 8.32
N TYR A 127 -11.90 0.45 8.98
CA TYR A 127 -10.64 -0.07 8.42
C TYR A 127 -10.71 -1.50 7.85
N LYS A 128 -11.82 -2.22 8.06
CA LYS A 128 -11.94 -3.65 7.73
C LYS A 128 -13.31 -3.95 7.16
N GLY A 129 -13.43 -5.05 6.39
CA GLY A 129 -14.69 -5.47 5.81
C GLY A 129 -15.16 -4.56 4.67
N ILE A 130 -14.23 -3.93 3.95
CA ILE A 130 -14.53 -2.91 2.95
C ILE A 130 -14.64 -3.56 1.57
N HIS A 131 -15.71 -3.31 0.83
CA HIS A 131 -15.78 -3.79 -0.56
C HIS A 131 -14.76 -3.04 -1.43
N CYS A 132 -13.94 -3.81 -2.16
CA CYS A 132 -12.95 -3.27 -3.06
C CYS A 132 -12.93 -4.03 -4.39
N THR A 133 -12.32 -3.42 -5.39
CA THR A 133 -11.91 -4.11 -6.63
C THR A 133 -10.40 -4.16 -6.72
N VAL A 134 -9.88 -5.25 -7.27
CA VAL A 134 -8.45 -5.45 -7.52
C VAL A 134 -8.27 -5.77 -9.00
N GLU A 135 -7.32 -5.10 -9.64
CA GLU A 135 -7.00 -5.26 -11.06
C GLU A 135 -5.49 -5.19 -11.27
N LYS A 136 -4.97 -5.95 -12.24
CA LYS A 136 -3.54 -5.93 -12.59
C LYS A 136 -3.18 -4.58 -13.21
N THR A 137 -2.01 -4.04 -12.90
CA THR A 137 -1.50 -2.79 -13.46
C THR A 137 -0.01 -2.90 -13.77
N ASP A 138 0.49 -1.99 -14.61
CA ASP A 138 1.92 -1.83 -14.89
C ASP A 138 2.51 -0.62 -14.13
N ARG A 139 1.67 0.10 -13.36
CA ARG A 139 2.11 1.22 -12.51
C ARG A 139 2.97 0.70 -11.36
N GLU A 140 3.90 1.53 -10.92
CA GLU A 140 4.76 1.20 -9.78
C GLU A 140 4.13 1.57 -8.44
N VAL A 141 4.51 0.84 -7.39
CA VAL A 141 4.15 1.20 -6.02
C VAL A 141 5.02 2.38 -5.60
N LEU A 142 4.37 3.52 -5.31
CA LEU A 142 5.06 4.72 -4.84
C LEU A 142 5.84 4.45 -3.54
N LEU A 143 7.00 5.08 -3.41
CA LEU A 143 7.69 5.19 -2.12
C LEU A 143 6.87 6.04 -1.16
N MET A 144 7.20 5.98 0.13
CA MET A 144 6.47 6.69 1.16
C MET A 144 6.38 8.20 0.87
N ALA A 145 7.52 8.85 0.60
CA ALA A 145 7.55 10.29 0.39
C ALA A 145 6.71 10.70 -0.83
N ASP A 146 6.81 9.92 -1.91
CA ASP A 146 6.05 10.14 -3.15
C ASP A 146 4.55 9.92 -2.94
N LEU A 147 4.16 8.90 -2.17
CA LEU A 147 2.76 8.67 -1.79
C LEU A 147 2.22 9.85 -0.94
N MET A 148 3.02 10.37 -0.01
CA MET A 148 2.64 11.53 0.80
C MET A 148 2.48 12.80 -0.04
N ARG A 149 3.33 13.00 -1.05
CA ARG A 149 3.22 14.07 -2.05
C ARG A 149 2.00 13.93 -2.92
N TRP A 150 1.84 12.76 -3.52
CA TRP A 150 0.79 12.53 -4.49
C TRP A 150 -0.61 12.51 -3.86
N VAL A 151 -0.81 11.69 -2.83
CA VAL A 151 -2.14 11.42 -2.26
C VAL A 151 -2.48 12.40 -1.15
N TYR A 152 -1.55 12.63 -0.24
CA TYR A 152 -1.80 13.45 0.95
C TYR A 152 -1.43 14.93 0.75
N LYS A 153 -0.97 15.29 -0.46
CA LYS A 153 -0.55 16.65 -0.85
C LYS A 153 0.46 17.27 0.13
N LYS A 154 1.31 16.43 0.73
CA LYS A 154 2.42 16.87 1.60
C LYS A 154 3.70 16.97 0.78
N TYR A 155 4.49 18.02 0.98
CA TYR A 155 5.75 18.21 0.22
C TYR A 155 5.54 18.48 -1.28
N VAL A 156 4.38 19.03 -1.64
CA VAL A 156 4.07 19.48 -3.01
C VAL A 156 4.86 20.75 -3.32
N ASP A 157 5.44 20.81 -4.51
CA ASP A 157 6.07 22.01 -5.08
C ASP A 157 5.09 22.71 -6.05
N SER A 158 5.32 23.99 -6.35
CA SER A 158 4.42 24.79 -7.21
C SER A 158 4.36 24.31 -8.66
N ASP A 159 5.38 23.57 -9.08
CA ASP A 159 5.62 23.00 -10.40
C ASP A 159 5.32 21.50 -10.47
N ASP A 160 4.70 20.92 -9.43
CA ASP A 160 4.19 19.54 -9.46
C ASP A 160 3.22 19.35 -10.64
N ASP A 161 3.45 18.31 -11.44
CA ASP A 161 2.54 17.88 -12.51
C ASP A 161 1.22 17.33 -11.92
N ASP A 162 0.15 17.29 -12.70
CA ASP A 162 -1.09 16.62 -12.32
C ASP A 162 -1.04 15.10 -12.55
N VAL A 163 0.09 14.57 -13.06
CA VAL A 163 0.34 13.15 -13.32
C VAL A 163 1.52 12.66 -12.49
N VAL A 164 1.29 11.70 -11.60
CA VAL A 164 2.33 11.21 -10.66
C VAL A 164 3.53 10.60 -11.36
N GLU A 165 3.32 9.95 -12.51
CA GLU A 165 4.37 9.34 -13.31
C GLU A 165 5.33 10.35 -13.94
N HIS A 166 4.97 11.64 -13.99
CA HIS A 166 5.85 12.72 -14.45
C HIS A 166 6.61 13.40 -13.31
N MET A 167 6.30 13.07 -12.06
CA MET A 167 6.95 13.66 -10.89
C MET A 167 8.29 12.98 -10.62
N GLU A 168 9.32 13.78 -10.32
CA GLU A 168 10.56 13.24 -9.76
C GLU A 168 10.31 12.65 -8.36
N SER A 169 10.83 11.45 -8.10
CA SER A 169 10.75 10.82 -6.79
C SER A 169 11.54 11.60 -5.74
N LEU A 170 10.93 11.81 -4.58
CA LEU A 170 11.56 12.36 -3.38
C LEU A 170 12.50 11.34 -2.68
N GLY A 171 12.44 10.07 -3.08
CA GLY A 171 13.31 9.00 -2.61
C GLY A 171 13.09 8.59 -1.14
N GLU A 172 14.10 7.92 -0.57
CA GLU A 172 14.02 7.32 0.78
C GLU A 172 14.50 8.23 1.91
N ARG A 173 14.86 9.48 1.60
CA ARG A 173 15.42 10.42 2.58
C ARG A 173 14.30 11.24 3.23
N PRO A 174 14.45 11.61 4.51
CA PRO A 174 13.50 12.50 5.16
C PRO A 174 13.35 13.81 4.39
N VAL A 175 12.10 14.20 4.16
CA VAL A 175 11.73 15.46 3.51
C VAL A 175 11.37 16.45 4.62
N TYR A 176 12.29 17.38 4.91
CA TYR A 176 12.17 18.27 6.07
C TYR A 176 11.49 19.62 5.81
N LYS A 177 11.00 19.88 4.59
CA LYS A 177 10.27 21.12 4.26
C LYS A 177 9.24 20.81 3.17
N GLY A 178 8.01 21.29 3.33
CA GLY A 178 7.18 21.58 2.15
C GLY A 178 7.58 22.95 1.64
N ARG A 179 7.80 23.12 0.33
CA ARG A 179 8.17 24.42 -0.24
C ARG A 179 7.02 25.46 -0.25
N LYS A 180 5.89 25.16 0.41
CA LYS A 180 4.77 26.08 0.69
C LYS A 180 4.71 26.65 2.11
N TRP A 181 5.61 26.27 3.02
CA TRP A 181 5.55 26.74 4.41
C TRP A 181 6.11 28.15 4.65
N GLU A 182 6.59 28.84 3.61
CA GLU A 182 7.04 30.23 3.72
C GLU A 182 5.88 31.18 4.09
N GLU A 183 4.63 30.82 3.80
CA GLU A 183 3.44 31.65 4.10
C GLU A 183 3.00 31.62 5.58
N LEU A 184 3.45 30.66 6.39
CA LEU A 184 3.04 30.52 7.80
C LEU A 184 4.11 30.97 8.81
N ILE A 185 5.25 31.49 8.33
CA ILE A 185 6.33 32.00 9.19
C ILE A 185 6.07 33.45 9.64
N ASP A 186 5.05 34.12 9.08
CA ASP A 186 4.74 35.54 9.34
C ASP A 186 3.69 35.78 10.44
N HIS A 187 3.39 34.77 11.26
CA HIS A 187 2.70 35.00 12.52
C HIS A 187 3.73 35.08 13.65
N ASP A 188 4.10 36.32 13.98
CA ASP A 188 4.85 36.72 15.17
C ASP A 188 4.48 35.82 16.37
N ILE A 189 5.46 35.02 16.81
CA ILE A 189 5.54 34.47 18.17
C ILE A 189 6.49 35.37 18.95
#